data_AF-A0A235HSQ0-F1
#
_entry.id   AF-A0A235HSQ0-F1
#
_cell.length_a   1.000
_cell.length_b   1.000
_cell.length_c   1.000
_cell.angle_alpha   90.00
_cell.angle_beta   90.00
_cell.angle_gamma   90.00
#
_symmetry.space_group_name_H-M   'P 1'
#
loop_
_entity.id
_entity.type
_entity.pdbx_description
1 polymer ?
#
loop_
_entity_poly.entity_id
_entity_poly.type
_entity_poly.pdbx_seq_one_letter_code
_entity_poly.pdbx_strand_id
1 'polypeptide(L)'
;MSNLSRLLKDIKENPVMYIDKPSITHLSSFVSGWYFSQIEHFGLNPEGYPMEGFNEWMQERAKITVSRSWSEIIMFLCHTERNAFYRFFEEYEKFLKHKNDSKILEREEKYSPTKDNSKFRQFDIYDEILKGIKKRPGMYLGSSSITRLDMLLRGYSLSRREVGILPTEPEREFEGFQSWIKEKYGINSGQSWAKIILFYSVDEHEALQKFFELFEEYLNQNKSSEVDENCG
;
A
#
# COMPACT_ATOMS: atom_id res chain seq x y z
N MET A 1 -15.56 -14.89 -4.00
CA MET A 1 -14.51 -14.35 -3.11
C MET A 1 -14.07 -13.02 -3.68
N SER A 2 -13.90 -11.98 -2.86
CA SER A 2 -13.37 -10.70 -3.35
C SER A 2 -11.94 -10.89 -3.88
N ASN A 3 -11.48 -10.02 -4.78
CA ASN A 3 -10.12 -10.06 -5.30
C ASN A 3 -9.09 -10.04 -4.14
N LEU A 4 -9.35 -9.22 -3.11
CA LEU A 4 -8.50 -9.14 -1.93
C LEU A 4 -8.42 -10.44 -1.12
N SER A 5 -9.53 -11.19 -0.92
CA SER A 5 -9.46 -12.44 -0.15
C SER A 5 -8.59 -13.49 -0.82
N ARG A 6 -8.60 -13.55 -2.16
CA ARG A 6 -7.69 -14.42 -2.93
C ARG A 6 -6.25 -13.96 -2.79
N LEU A 7 -5.98 -12.67 -3.01
CA LEU A 7 -4.65 -12.09 -2.88
C LEU A 7 -4.04 -12.32 -1.49
N LEU A 8 -4.83 -12.15 -0.42
CA LEU A 8 -4.38 -12.42 0.94
C LEU A 8 -4.04 -13.90 1.16
N LYS A 9 -4.79 -14.83 0.55
CA LYS A 9 -4.45 -16.25 0.60
C LYS A 9 -3.11 -16.51 -0.10
N ASP A 10 -2.91 -15.93 -1.28
CA ASP A 10 -1.67 -16.08 -2.04
C ASP A 10 -0.46 -15.48 -1.26
N ILE A 11 -0.65 -14.33 -0.60
CA ILE A 11 0.37 -13.71 0.28
C ILE A 11 0.64 -14.58 1.51
N LYS A 12 -0.37 -15.20 2.13
CA LYS A 12 -0.21 -16.11 3.28
C LYS A 12 0.65 -17.32 2.90
N GLU A 13 0.41 -17.88 1.71
CA GLU A 13 1.10 -19.07 1.19
C GLU A 13 2.52 -18.75 0.71
N ASN A 14 2.74 -17.59 0.10
CA ASN A 14 4.05 -17.19 -0.42
C ASN A 14 4.38 -15.71 -0.14
N PRO A 15 4.64 -15.32 1.13
CA PRO A 15 4.81 -13.91 1.50
C PRO A 15 6.02 -13.26 0.83
N VAL A 16 7.09 -14.01 0.58
CA VAL A 16 8.32 -13.48 -0.01
C VAL A 16 8.07 -12.94 -1.43
N MET A 17 7.18 -13.56 -2.18
CA MET A 17 6.85 -13.14 -3.55
C MET A 17 6.17 -11.76 -3.62
N TYR A 18 5.43 -11.38 -2.58
CA TYR A 18 4.61 -10.16 -2.60
C TYR A 18 5.19 -9.06 -1.71
N ILE A 19 5.69 -9.42 -0.53
CA ILE A 19 6.05 -8.48 0.54
C ILE A 19 7.44 -8.76 1.14
N ASP A 20 8.30 -9.47 0.40
CA ASP A 20 9.68 -9.85 0.74
C ASP A 20 9.89 -10.79 1.94
N LYS A 21 9.06 -10.70 2.98
CA LYS A 21 9.14 -11.52 4.20
C LYS A 21 7.80 -11.53 4.95
N PRO A 22 7.53 -12.54 5.79
CA PRO A 22 6.35 -12.52 6.66
C PRO A 22 6.47 -11.41 7.70
N SER A 23 5.86 -10.26 7.42
CA SER A 23 5.89 -9.06 8.25
C SER A 23 4.52 -8.40 8.26
N ILE A 24 3.97 -8.16 9.46
CA ILE A 24 2.69 -7.48 9.65
C ILE A 24 2.77 -6.03 9.16
N THR A 25 3.91 -5.38 9.37
CA THR A 25 4.18 -4.03 8.90
C THR A 25 4.12 -3.98 7.38
N HIS A 26 4.86 -4.87 6.70
CA HIS A 26 4.89 -4.93 5.23
C HIS A 26 3.49 -5.22 4.66
N LEU A 27 2.80 -6.21 5.24
CA LEU A 27 1.44 -6.56 4.84
C LEU A 27 0.49 -5.36 4.98
N SER A 28 0.57 -4.63 6.10
CA SER A 28 -0.33 -3.49 6.34
C SER A 28 -0.14 -2.38 5.31
N SER A 29 1.11 -2.00 5.01
CA SER A 29 1.41 -0.98 4.01
C SER A 29 1.00 -1.43 2.60
N PHE A 30 1.24 -2.70 2.26
CA PHE A 30 0.82 -3.29 0.99
C PHE A 30 -0.70 -3.26 0.82
N VAL A 31 -1.46 -3.68 1.84
CA VAL A 31 -2.93 -3.65 1.81
C VAL A 31 -3.45 -2.21 1.73
N SER A 32 -2.81 -1.24 2.40
CA SER A 32 -3.15 0.18 2.25
C SER A 32 -2.96 0.67 0.82
N GLY A 33 -1.86 0.30 0.17
CA GLY A 33 -1.63 0.60 -1.24
C GLY A 33 -2.68 0.00 -2.16
N TRP A 34 -2.99 -1.28 -1.96
CA TRP A 34 -4.05 -1.97 -2.69
C TRP A 34 -5.40 -1.28 -2.50
N TYR A 35 -5.71 -0.81 -1.29
CA TYR A 35 -6.95 -0.09 -1.00
C TYR A 35 -7.01 1.29 -1.68
N PHE A 36 -5.90 2.04 -1.72
CA PHE A 36 -5.88 3.35 -2.38
C PHE A 36 -6.22 3.27 -3.87
N SER A 37 -5.81 2.22 -4.57
CA SER A 37 -6.21 2.01 -5.97
C SER A 37 -7.73 1.86 -6.11
N GLN A 38 -8.39 1.23 -5.12
CA GLN A 38 -9.83 0.99 -5.19
C GLN A 38 -10.63 2.27 -5.00
N ILE A 39 -10.17 3.17 -4.12
CA ILE A 39 -10.77 4.49 -3.92
C ILE A 39 -10.68 5.29 -5.23
N GLU A 40 -9.49 5.33 -5.83
CA GLU A 40 -9.25 6.05 -7.08
C GLU A 40 -10.16 5.56 -8.21
N HIS A 41 -10.20 4.25 -8.43
CA HIS A 41 -10.81 3.68 -9.64
C HIS A 41 -12.30 3.45 -9.54
N PHE A 42 -12.78 3.05 -8.37
CA PHE A 42 -14.17 2.62 -8.23
C PHE A 42 -15.01 3.61 -7.43
N GLY A 43 -14.41 4.71 -6.93
CA GLY A 43 -15.07 5.61 -6.00
C GLY A 43 -15.60 4.85 -4.79
N LEU A 44 -14.95 3.74 -4.42
CA LEU A 44 -15.41 2.88 -3.34
C LEU A 44 -15.35 3.69 -2.06
N ASN A 45 -16.53 4.07 -1.57
CA ASN A 45 -16.72 4.46 -0.18
C ASN A 45 -16.18 3.32 0.71
N PRO A 46 -15.85 3.60 1.99
CA PRO A 46 -15.50 2.55 2.95
C PRO A 46 -16.49 1.37 2.93
N GLU A 47 -17.76 1.67 2.66
CA GLU A 47 -18.88 0.74 2.45
C GLU A 47 -18.63 -0.27 1.32
N GLY A 48 -18.38 -1.52 1.70
CA GLY A 48 -18.17 -2.64 0.78
C GLY A 48 -16.71 -3.09 0.61
N TYR A 49 -15.75 -2.38 1.21
CA TYR A 49 -14.35 -2.83 1.24
C TYR A 49 -14.22 -4.13 2.06
N PRO A 50 -13.48 -5.17 1.59
CA PRO A 50 -13.46 -6.46 2.29
C PRO A 50 -12.86 -6.42 3.71
N MET A 51 -12.12 -5.38 4.08
CA MET A 51 -11.68 -5.16 5.47
C MET A 51 -12.37 -3.99 6.17
N GLU A 52 -13.44 -3.45 5.59
CA GLU A 52 -14.29 -2.46 6.26
C GLU A 52 -14.83 -3.03 7.58
N GLY A 53 -14.60 -2.33 8.69
CA GLY A 53 -14.98 -2.75 10.04
C GLY A 53 -13.93 -3.64 10.73
N PHE A 54 -12.86 -4.05 10.04
CA PHE A 54 -11.86 -4.95 10.63
C PHE A 54 -11.05 -4.27 11.74
N ASN A 55 -10.78 -2.98 11.60
CA ASN A 55 -10.00 -2.23 12.60
C ASN A 55 -10.78 -2.09 13.91
N GLU A 56 -12.06 -1.77 13.82
CA GLU A 56 -13.02 -1.66 14.92
C GLU A 56 -13.17 -3.02 15.61
N TRP A 57 -13.39 -4.08 14.82
CA TRP A 57 -13.48 -5.45 15.33
C TRP A 57 -12.23 -5.89 16.10
N MET A 58 -11.04 -5.52 15.62
CA MET A 58 -9.78 -5.79 16.32
C MET A 58 -9.66 -5.00 17.63
N GLN A 59 -10.04 -3.73 17.64
CA GLN A 59 -10.00 -2.87 18.84
C GLN A 59 -10.93 -3.38 19.93
N GLU A 60 -12.18 -3.71 19.60
CA GLU A 60 -13.17 -4.24 20.54
C GLU A 60 -12.67 -5.51 21.22
N ARG A 61 -12.11 -6.45 20.44
CA ARG A 61 -11.61 -7.72 20.96
C ARG A 61 -10.34 -7.57 21.79
N ALA A 62 -9.50 -6.59 21.46
CA ALA A 62 -8.30 -6.29 22.24
C ALA A 62 -8.61 -5.53 23.54
N LYS A 63 -9.83 -4.99 23.70
CA LYS A 63 -10.24 -4.15 24.84
C LYS A 63 -9.30 -2.97 25.10
N ILE A 64 -8.75 -2.41 24.03
CA ILE A 64 -7.81 -1.29 24.09
C ILE A 64 -8.60 0.02 24.04
N THR A 65 -8.26 0.96 24.92
CA THR A 65 -8.94 2.27 25.02
C THR A 65 -8.38 3.33 24.07
N VAL A 66 -7.16 3.12 23.57
CA VAL A 66 -6.49 4.02 22.62
C VAL A 66 -6.69 3.49 21.20
N SER A 67 -7.12 4.38 20.30
CA SER A 67 -7.26 4.03 18.88
C SER A 67 -5.91 3.64 18.29
N ARG A 68 -5.84 2.44 17.73
CA ARG A 68 -4.67 1.86 17.08
C ARG A 68 -5.08 1.12 15.83
N SER A 69 -4.17 1.04 14.87
CA SER A 69 -4.39 0.22 13.69
C SER A 69 -4.38 -1.28 14.03
N TRP A 70 -5.11 -2.09 13.27
CA TRP A 70 -5.14 -3.54 13.43
C TRP A 70 -3.74 -4.15 13.41
N SER A 71 -2.82 -3.62 12.60
CA SER A 71 -1.44 -4.10 12.52
C SER A 71 -0.65 -3.80 13.79
N GLU A 72 -0.82 -2.62 14.39
CA GLU A 72 -0.21 -2.26 15.67
C GLU A 72 -0.78 -3.08 16.83
N ILE A 73 -2.09 -3.33 16.84
CA ILE A 73 -2.74 -4.16 17.86
C ILE A 73 -2.18 -5.59 17.78
N ILE A 74 -2.15 -6.17 16.59
CA ILE A 74 -1.66 -7.54 16.39
C ILE A 74 -0.16 -7.63 16.70
N MET A 75 0.64 -6.63 16.28
CA MET A 75 2.06 -6.55 16.58
C MET A 75 2.31 -6.49 18.10
N PHE A 76 1.54 -5.68 18.82
CA PHE A 76 1.62 -5.57 20.28
C PHE A 76 1.34 -6.91 20.96
N LEU A 77 0.33 -7.66 20.50
CA LEU A 77 -0.07 -8.95 21.08
C LEU A 77 0.90 -10.11 20.75
N CYS A 78 1.57 -10.07 19.59
CA CYS A 78 2.39 -11.19 19.10
C CYS A 78 3.91 -10.98 19.25
N HIS A 79 4.34 -9.78 19.61
CA HIS A 79 5.72 -9.35 19.87
C HIS A 79 6.73 -9.46 18.72
N THR A 80 6.42 -10.21 17.65
CA THR A 80 7.29 -10.35 16.48
C THR A 80 6.52 -10.13 15.19
N GLU A 81 7.18 -9.52 14.19
CA GLU A 81 6.63 -9.24 12.87
C GLU A 81 6.07 -10.50 12.19
N ARG A 82 6.77 -11.63 12.33
CA ARG A 82 6.39 -12.91 11.73
C ARG A 82 5.15 -13.52 12.39
N ASN A 83 5.10 -13.56 13.73
CA ASN A 83 3.93 -14.12 14.42
C ASN A 83 2.70 -13.23 14.21
N ALA A 84 2.90 -11.91 14.25
CA ALA A 84 1.86 -10.93 13.94
C ALA A 84 1.31 -11.12 12.52
N PHE A 85 2.18 -11.34 11.54
CA PHE A 85 1.80 -11.63 10.16
C PHE A 85 0.85 -12.84 10.06
N TYR A 86 1.20 -13.98 10.66
CA TYR A 86 0.32 -15.16 10.61
C TYR A 86 -0.96 -14.98 11.45
N ARG A 87 -0.87 -14.31 12.60
CA ARG A 87 -2.01 -13.98 13.45
C ARG A 87 -3.05 -13.15 12.70
N PHE A 88 -2.62 -12.20 11.85
CA PHE A 88 -3.54 -11.42 11.03
C PHE A 88 -4.51 -12.31 10.23
N PHE A 89 -4.02 -13.37 9.57
CA PHE A 89 -4.90 -14.22 8.77
C PHE A 89 -5.91 -14.99 9.62
N GLU A 90 -5.52 -15.46 10.81
CA GLU A 90 -6.43 -16.10 11.75
C GLU A 90 -7.53 -15.14 12.22
N GLU A 91 -7.15 -13.90 12.54
CA GLU A 91 -8.08 -12.87 12.98
C GLU A 91 -8.99 -12.39 11.85
N TYR A 92 -8.46 -12.25 10.64
CA TYR A 92 -9.23 -11.88 9.45
C TYR A 92 -10.24 -12.97 9.07
N GLU A 93 -9.88 -14.24 9.16
CA GLU A 93 -10.82 -15.36 8.93
C GLU A 93 -11.96 -15.37 9.97
N LYS A 94 -11.67 -15.08 11.24
CA LYS A 94 -12.70 -14.94 12.30
C LYS A 94 -13.61 -13.75 12.02
N PHE A 95 -13.04 -12.62 11.62
CA PHE A 95 -13.79 -11.43 11.24
C PHE A 95 -14.75 -11.71 10.07
N LEU A 96 -14.29 -12.38 9.01
CA LEU A 96 -15.14 -12.72 7.87
C LEU A 96 -16.31 -13.63 8.24
N LYS A 97 -16.09 -14.60 9.15
CA LYS A 97 -17.17 -15.44 9.69
C LYS A 97 -18.20 -14.60 10.43
N HIS A 98 -17.75 -13.75 11.35
CA HIS A 98 -18.61 -12.85 12.10
C HIS A 98 -19.41 -11.90 11.19
N LYS A 99 -18.76 -11.27 10.20
CA LYS A 99 -19.42 -10.36 9.25
C LYS A 99 -20.49 -11.07 8.40
N ASN A 100 -20.28 -12.35 8.06
CA ASN A 100 -21.29 -13.13 7.34
C ASN A 100 -22.49 -13.47 8.23
N ASP A 101 -22.26 -13.83 9.48
CA ASP A 101 -23.34 -14.12 10.44
C ASP A 101 -24.19 -12.87 10.71
N SER A 102 -23.56 -11.69 10.87
CA SER A 102 -24.26 -10.41 11.02
C SER A 102 -25.04 -10.01 9.76
N LYS A 103 -24.48 -10.23 8.56
CA LYS A 103 -25.20 -9.97 7.30
C LYS A 103 -26.40 -10.89 7.05
N ILE A 104 -26.37 -12.12 7.58
CA ILE A 104 -27.54 -13.00 7.53
C ILE A 104 -28.67 -12.44 8.40
N LEU A 105 -28.34 -11.79 9.52
CA LEU A 105 -29.29 -11.12 10.41
C LEU A 105 -29.83 -9.80 9.81
N GLU A 106 -28.99 -9.04 9.10
CA GLU A 106 -29.38 -7.77 8.46
C GLU A 106 -30.19 -7.93 7.15
N ARG A 107 -30.22 -9.12 6.54
CA ARG A 107 -30.98 -9.39 5.30
C ARG A 107 -32.50 -9.27 5.45
N GLU A 108 -33.02 -9.14 6.68
CA GLU A 108 -34.44 -8.83 6.92
C GLU A 108 -34.79 -7.35 6.74
N GLU A 109 -33.81 -6.44 6.61
CA GLU A 109 -34.08 -5.01 6.35
C GLU A 109 -33.34 -4.50 5.09
N LYS A 110 -34.15 -3.98 4.16
CA LYS A 110 -33.81 -3.62 2.78
C LYS A 110 -32.74 -2.53 2.66
N TYR A 111 -31.91 -2.64 1.61
CA TYR A 111 -31.49 -1.46 0.85
C TYR A 111 -31.18 -1.74 -0.63
N SER A 112 -31.35 -0.72 -1.45
CA SER A 112 -31.23 -0.70 -2.92
C SER A 112 -30.27 0.44 -3.32
N PRO A 113 -29.28 0.23 -4.22
CA PRO A 113 -28.28 1.26 -4.48
C PRO A 113 -28.66 2.16 -5.66
N THR A 114 -28.66 3.49 -5.43
CA THR A 114 -28.60 4.49 -6.50
C THR A 114 -27.16 4.89 -6.78
N LYS A 115 -26.71 4.65 -8.02
CA LYS A 115 -25.42 5.11 -8.55
C LYS A 115 -25.60 6.45 -9.26
N ASP A 116 -24.90 7.48 -8.79
CA ASP A 116 -24.48 8.59 -9.63
C ASP A 116 -22.95 8.64 -9.61
N ASN A 117 -22.34 8.18 -10.69
CA ASN A 117 -20.89 8.12 -10.91
C ASN A 117 -20.47 9.18 -11.93
N SER A 118 -20.86 10.44 -11.73
CA SER A 118 -20.40 11.52 -12.59
C SER A 118 -19.63 12.58 -11.79
N LYS A 119 -18.32 12.66 -12.08
CA LYS A 119 -17.30 13.61 -11.57
C LYS A 119 -16.51 13.17 -10.34
N PHE A 120 -15.78 12.07 -10.44
CA PHE A 120 -14.56 11.91 -9.64
C PHE A 120 -13.38 12.43 -10.47
N ARG A 121 -12.71 13.44 -9.94
CA ARG A 121 -11.41 13.92 -10.44
C ARG A 121 -10.46 12.73 -10.42
N GLN A 122 -9.69 12.54 -11.50
CA GLN A 122 -8.67 11.50 -11.58
C GLN A 122 -7.63 11.74 -10.48
N PHE A 123 -7.79 11.03 -9.36
CA PHE A 123 -6.85 10.99 -8.24
C PHE A 123 -5.65 10.14 -8.68
N ASP A 124 -4.43 10.49 -8.28
CA ASP A 124 -3.25 9.69 -8.60
C ASP A 124 -2.32 9.63 -7.39
N ILE A 125 -1.87 8.43 -7.02
CA ILE A 125 -1.05 8.22 -5.83
C ILE A 125 0.31 8.93 -5.90
N TYR A 126 0.93 9.00 -7.07
CA TYR A 126 2.21 9.65 -7.29
C TYR A 126 2.08 11.17 -7.21
N ASP A 127 0.93 11.71 -7.60
CA ASP A 127 0.69 13.14 -7.57
C ASP A 127 0.16 13.65 -6.23
N GLU A 128 -0.67 12.89 -5.53
CA GLU A 128 -1.35 13.35 -4.32
C GLU A 128 -0.78 12.72 -3.05
N ILE A 129 -0.66 11.39 -3.03
CA ILE A 129 -0.24 10.66 -1.83
C ILE A 129 1.26 10.79 -1.60
N LEU A 130 2.12 10.71 -2.63
CA LEU A 130 3.57 10.93 -2.43
C LEU A 130 3.86 12.33 -1.88
N LYS A 131 3.15 13.37 -2.35
CA LYS A 131 3.28 14.73 -1.79
C LYS A 131 2.81 14.78 -0.33
N GLY A 132 1.76 14.04 0.00
CA GLY A 132 1.29 13.85 1.38
C GLY A 132 2.31 13.15 2.27
N ILE A 133 2.89 12.05 1.78
CA ILE A 133 3.92 11.25 2.48
C ILE A 133 5.18 12.09 2.70
N LYS A 134 5.65 12.86 1.71
CA LYS A 134 6.82 13.75 1.86
C LYS A 134 6.63 14.73 3.02
N LYS A 135 5.42 15.23 3.23
CA LYS A 135 5.10 16.20 4.30
C LYS A 135 4.84 15.55 5.65
N ARG A 136 4.11 14.43 5.68
CA ARG A 136 3.59 13.80 6.91
C ARG A 136 3.64 12.27 6.82
N PRO A 137 4.83 11.66 6.73
CA PRO A 137 4.96 10.23 6.44
C PRO A 137 4.25 9.34 7.47
N GLY A 138 4.30 9.71 8.76
CA GLY A 138 3.60 8.99 9.82
C GLY A 138 2.08 8.87 9.63
N MET A 139 1.44 9.83 8.96
CA MET A 139 -0.02 9.80 8.72
C MET A 139 -0.42 8.73 7.69
N TYR A 140 0.45 8.43 6.73
CA TYR A 140 0.15 7.53 5.61
C TYR A 140 0.82 6.17 5.78
N LEU A 141 2.03 6.16 6.34
CA LEU A 141 2.87 4.97 6.49
C LEU A 141 2.90 4.48 7.95
N GLY A 142 2.35 5.22 8.92
CA GLY A 142 2.49 4.94 10.36
C GLY A 142 3.87 5.30 10.93
N SER A 143 4.89 5.47 10.10
CA SER A 143 6.25 5.91 10.46
C SER A 143 7.00 6.42 9.23
N SER A 144 8.11 7.14 9.43
CA SER A 144 9.01 7.48 8.33
C SER A 144 9.82 6.26 7.91
N SER A 145 9.35 5.54 6.89
CA SER A 145 10.01 4.31 6.40
C SER A 145 9.93 4.16 4.89
N ILE A 146 11.10 4.03 4.25
CA ILE A 146 11.21 3.72 2.82
C ILE A 146 10.67 2.32 2.52
N THR A 147 10.88 1.36 3.43
CA THR A 147 10.38 0.00 3.25
C THR A 147 8.85 -0.03 3.21
N ARG A 148 8.18 0.74 4.10
CA ARG A 148 6.72 0.87 4.09
C ARG A 148 6.22 1.57 2.83
N LEU A 149 6.95 2.58 2.33
CA LEU A 149 6.62 3.23 1.05
C LEU A 149 6.70 2.24 -0.12
N ASP A 150 7.77 1.46 -0.23
CA ASP A 150 7.93 0.43 -1.28
C ASP A 150 6.76 -0.55 -1.28
N MET A 151 6.40 -1.08 -0.10
CA MET A 151 5.27 -2.00 0.03
C MET A 151 3.94 -1.36 -0.39
N LEU A 152 3.70 -0.10 -0.01
CA LEU A 152 2.51 0.65 -0.38
C LEU A 152 2.41 0.82 -1.91
N LEU A 153 3.48 1.25 -2.58
CA LEU A 153 3.46 1.42 -4.04
C LEU A 153 3.27 0.08 -4.76
N ARG A 154 3.88 -1.01 -4.28
CA ARG A 154 3.67 -2.36 -4.84
C ARG A 154 2.23 -2.83 -4.73
N GLY A 155 1.59 -2.62 -3.58
CA GLY A 155 0.18 -2.97 -3.38
C GLY A 155 -0.74 -2.21 -4.32
N TYR A 156 -0.45 -0.92 -4.50
CA TYR A 156 -1.17 -0.05 -5.43
C TYR A 156 -1.04 -0.52 -6.89
N SER A 157 0.19 -0.67 -7.39
CA SER A 157 0.44 -1.07 -8.78
C SER A 157 -0.05 -2.48 -9.08
N LEU A 158 0.08 -3.43 -8.15
CA LEU A 158 -0.48 -4.78 -8.33
C LEU A 158 -2.00 -4.73 -8.53
N SER A 159 -2.68 -3.98 -7.67
CA SER A 159 -4.13 -3.87 -7.70
C SER A 159 -4.65 -3.35 -9.04
N ARG A 160 -4.01 -2.30 -9.59
CA ARG A 160 -4.33 -1.77 -10.93
C ARG A 160 -4.12 -2.80 -12.03
N ARG A 161 -2.97 -3.49 -11.99
CA ARG A 161 -2.61 -4.50 -12.99
C ARG A 161 -3.59 -5.67 -13.01
N GLU A 162 -4.05 -6.13 -11.85
CA GLU A 162 -5.01 -7.24 -11.73
C GLU A 162 -6.36 -6.96 -12.40
N VAL A 163 -6.76 -5.68 -12.47
CA VAL A 163 -8.00 -5.26 -13.14
C VAL A 163 -7.76 -4.70 -14.54
N GLY A 164 -6.54 -4.82 -15.07
CA GLY A 164 -6.19 -4.41 -16.44
C GLY A 164 -6.19 -2.89 -16.65
N ILE A 165 -6.06 -2.10 -15.58
CA ILE A 165 -6.01 -0.65 -15.68
C ILE A 165 -4.60 -0.24 -16.12
N LEU A 166 -4.53 0.59 -17.16
CA LEU A 166 -3.27 1.11 -17.67
C LEU A 166 -2.59 2.01 -16.63
N PRO A 167 -1.25 2.02 -16.57
CA PRO A 167 -0.53 2.98 -15.75
C PRO A 167 -0.91 4.42 -16.08
N THR A 168 -0.85 5.31 -15.11
CA THR A 168 -0.94 6.76 -15.36
C THR A 168 0.39 7.31 -15.90
N GLU A 169 0.44 8.57 -16.35
CA GLU A 169 1.72 9.18 -16.73
C GLU A 169 2.71 9.21 -15.55
N PRO A 170 2.34 9.65 -14.34
CA PRO A 170 3.25 9.59 -13.19
C PRO A 170 3.75 8.19 -12.86
N GLU A 171 2.90 7.16 -13.01
CA GLU A 171 3.30 5.76 -12.79
C GLU A 171 4.31 5.31 -13.86
N ARG A 172 4.10 5.67 -15.14
CA ARG A 172 5.06 5.42 -16.22
C ARG A 172 6.39 6.11 -15.98
N GLU A 173 6.36 7.37 -15.57
CA GLU A 173 7.58 8.11 -15.22
C GLU A 173 8.34 7.38 -14.10
N PHE A 174 7.63 6.87 -13.10
CA PHE A 174 8.23 6.13 -11.98
C PHE A 174 8.83 4.77 -12.38
N GLU A 175 8.34 4.09 -13.42
CA GLU A 175 8.87 2.77 -13.84
C GLU A 175 10.38 2.82 -14.16
N GLY A 176 10.87 3.93 -14.72
CA GLY A 176 12.29 4.12 -15.03
C GLY A 176 13.18 4.36 -13.79
N PHE A 177 12.59 4.74 -12.66
CA PHE A 177 13.33 5.11 -11.44
C PHE A 177 14.20 3.98 -10.89
N GLN A 178 13.72 2.73 -10.98
CA GLN A 178 14.49 1.55 -10.55
C GLN A 178 15.81 1.41 -11.32
N SER A 179 15.79 1.58 -12.64
CA SER A 179 16.97 1.48 -13.49
C SER A 179 17.93 2.63 -13.23
N TRP A 180 17.40 3.85 -13.10
CA TRP A 180 18.18 5.03 -12.79
C TRP A 180 18.91 4.93 -11.45
N ILE A 181 18.24 4.44 -10.39
CA ILE A 181 18.89 4.20 -9.09
C ILE A 181 20.01 3.17 -9.19
N LYS A 182 19.80 2.08 -9.95
CA LYS A 182 20.85 1.06 -10.16
C LYS A 182 22.08 1.65 -10.85
N GLU A 183 21.88 2.47 -11.88
CA GLU A 183 22.96 3.15 -12.58
C GLU A 183 23.69 4.13 -11.67
N LYS A 184 22.95 5.01 -10.98
CA LYS A 184 23.50 6.03 -10.08
C LYS A 184 24.40 5.46 -8.98
N TYR A 185 24.01 4.32 -8.41
CA TYR A 185 24.78 3.64 -7.36
C TYR A 185 25.72 2.56 -7.88
N GLY A 186 25.80 2.32 -9.19
CA GLY A 186 26.63 1.26 -9.79
C GLY A 186 26.24 -0.15 -9.36
N ILE A 187 24.95 -0.39 -9.07
CA ILE A 187 24.44 -1.66 -8.56
C ILE A 187 23.87 -2.51 -9.70
N ASN A 188 24.45 -3.69 -9.92
CA ASN A 188 23.99 -4.62 -10.95
C ASN A 188 23.05 -5.72 -10.42
N SER A 189 22.86 -5.81 -9.11
CA SER A 189 22.00 -6.81 -8.46
C SER A 189 20.50 -6.58 -8.72
N GLY A 190 19.67 -7.58 -8.41
CA GLY A 190 18.21 -7.49 -8.50
C GLY A 190 17.52 -6.79 -7.32
N GLN A 191 18.26 -6.02 -6.50
CA GLN A 191 17.68 -5.32 -5.35
C GLN A 191 16.77 -4.17 -5.78
N SER A 192 15.68 -3.95 -5.04
CA SER A 192 14.79 -2.81 -5.29
C SER A 192 15.49 -1.49 -4.98
N TRP A 193 15.03 -0.41 -5.62
CA TRP A 193 15.46 0.96 -5.33
C TRP A 193 15.41 1.26 -3.83
N ALA A 194 14.37 0.78 -3.13
CA ALA A 194 14.21 0.98 -1.69
C ALA A 194 15.34 0.32 -0.88
N LYS A 195 15.72 -0.91 -1.24
CA LYS A 195 16.83 -1.62 -0.59
C LYS A 195 18.18 -0.98 -0.90
N ILE A 196 18.37 -0.50 -2.13
CA ILE A 196 19.59 0.22 -2.52
C ILE A 196 19.70 1.51 -1.70
N ILE A 197 18.67 2.35 -1.69
CA ILE A 197 18.69 3.62 -0.95
C ILE A 197 18.85 3.38 0.55
N LEU A 198 18.14 2.40 1.13
CA LEU A 198 18.27 2.04 2.53
C LEU A 198 19.70 1.59 2.89
N PHE A 199 20.35 0.82 2.03
CA PHE A 199 21.73 0.37 2.24
C PHE A 199 22.73 1.54 2.36
N TYR A 200 22.49 2.63 1.61
CA TYR A 200 23.30 3.86 1.67
C TYR A 200 22.74 4.91 2.65
N SER A 201 21.91 4.52 3.60
CA SER A 201 21.29 5.39 4.60
C SER A 201 21.55 4.87 6.01
N VAL A 202 21.52 5.76 7.00
CA VAL A 202 21.68 5.40 8.41
C VAL A 202 20.47 4.61 8.91
N ASP A 203 19.27 5.03 8.50
CA ASP A 203 18.02 4.40 8.91
C ASP A 203 16.89 4.56 7.88
N GLU A 204 15.72 4.01 8.21
CA GLU A 204 14.48 4.06 7.43
C GLU A 204 13.97 5.48 7.19
N HIS A 205 14.21 6.40 8.13
CA HIS A 205 13.76 7.79 8.05
C HIS A 205 14.60 8.56 7.04
N GLU A 206 15.93 8.50 7.18
CA GLU A 206 16.86 9.13 6.23
C GLU A 206 16.68 8.54 4.83
N ALA A 207 16.53 7.21 4.72
CA ALA A 207 16.29 6.58 3.43
C ALA A 207 15.02 7.11 2.74
N LEU A 208 13.95 7.34 3.51
CA LEU A 208 12.72 7.92 2.97
C LEU A 208 12.94 9.38 2.50
N GLN A 209 13.74 10.16 3.23
CA GLN A 209 14.09 11.53 2.80
C GLN A 209 14.89 11.50 1.49
N LYS A 210 15.93 10.65 1.42
CA LYS A 210 16.74 10.44 0.23
C LYS A 210 15.92 9.98 -0.96
N PHE A 211 14.92 9.12 -0.75
CA PHE A 211 14.00 8.73 -1.82
C PHE A 211 13.39 9.95 -2.51
N PHE A 212 12.88 10.93 -1.74
CA PHE A 212 12.25 12.10 -2.34
C PHE A 212 13.25 13.02 -3.05
N GLU A 213 14.47 13.15 -2.53
CA GLU A 213 15.55 13.92 -3.17
C GLU A 213 15.97 13.27 -4.49
N LEU A 214 16.20 11.95 -4.47
CA LEU A 214 16.59 11.16 -5.63
C LEU A 214 15.50 11.11 -6.69
N PHE A 215 14.24 11.00 -6.28
CA PHE A 215 13.14 11.00 -7.21
C PHE A 215 12.96 12.37 -7.89
N GLU A 216 13.14 13.46 -7.13
CA GLU A 216 13.12 14.82 -7.69
C GLU A 216 14.29 15.05 -8.66
N GLU A 217 15.49 14.56 -8.34
CA GLU A 217 16.65 14.59 -9.24
C GLU A 217 16.38 13.82 -10.55
N TYR A 218 15.84 12.60 -10.45
CA TYR A 218 15.47 11.78 -11.61
C TYR A 218 14.47 12.50 -12.53
N LEU A 219 13.41 13.09 -11.96
CA LEU A 219 12.41 13.83 -12.74
C LEU A 219 13.01 15.07 -13.43
N ASN A 220 13.98 15.74 -12.81
CA ASN A 220 14.64 16.91 -13.41
C ASN A 220 15.57 16.51 -14.55
N GLN A 221 16.27 15.38 -14.43
CA GLN A 221 17.15 14.87 -15.49
C GLN A 221 16.37 14.48 -16.75
N ASN A 222 15.22 13.83 -16.59
CA ASN A 222 14.38 13.46 -17.74
C ASN A 222 13.87 14.70 -18.50
N LYS A 223 13.51 15.76 -17.78
CA LYS A 223 13.07 17.03 -18.40
C LYS A 223 14.18 17.72 -19.17
N SER A 224 15.44 17.67 -18.71
CA SER A 224 16.56 18.23 -19.48
C SER A 224 16.85 17.46 -20.76
N SER A 225 16.73 16.13 -20.73
CA SER A 225 16.97 15.29 -21.91
C SER A 225 15.93 15.48 -23.02
N GLU A 226 14.66 15.73 -22.67
CA GLU A 226 13.58 15.98 -23.63
C GLU A 226 13.70 17.35 -24.35
N VAL A 227 14.35 18.33 -23.73
CA VAL A 227 14.58 19.66 -24.34
C VAL A 227 15.71 19.58 -25.37
N ASP A 228 16.73 18.77 -25.11
CA ASP A 228 17.87 18.60 -26.02
C ASP A 228 17.51 17.77 -27.27
N GLU A 229 16.63 16.76 -27.15
CA GLU A 229 16.15 15.98 -28.30
C GLU A 229 15.21 16.76 -29.23
N ASN A 230 14.46 17.75 -28.71
CA ASN A 230 13.56 18.59 -29.51
C ASN A 230 14.25 19.78 -30.19
N CYS A 231 15.56 19.98 -29.94
CA CYS A 231 16.38 21.02 -30.57
C CYS A 231 17.46 20.47 -31.52
N GLY A 232 17.47 19.14 -31.75
CA GLY A 232 18.40 18.43 -32.64
C GLY A 232 17.90 18.20 -34.05
#